data_AF-A0A0X3UZX6-F1
#
_entry.id   AF-A0A0X3UZX6-F1
#
_cell.length_a   1.000
_cell.length_b   1.000
_cell.length_c   1.000
_cell.angle_alpha   90.00
_cell.angle_beta   90.00
_cell.angle_gamma   90.00
#
_symmetry.space_group_name_H-M   'P 1'
#
loop_
_entity.id
_entity.type
_entity.pdbx_description
1 polymer ?
#
loop_
_entity_poly.entity_id
_entity_poly.type
_entity_poly.pdbx_seq_one_letter_code
_entity_poly.pdbx_strand_id
1 'polypeptide(L)'
;MGSEQQVGGRGPGAFSRWVQRTMNGRASRRIRGGKGSMMGMDVLVLNTVGRRSGQPRETPLAWFPDGGDGWLVVASGGGGQHPDWHANLVAHPDRASIELPGRGVVPVTPHRLDGADREQAWQRITAAQPRIAKYQGKSARQYPVIRLTPN
;
A
#
# COMPACT_ATOMS: atom_id res chain seq x y z
N MET A 1 34.29 27.03 -16.56
CA MET A 1 32.98 26.53 -17.05
C MET A 1 33.12 25.03 -17.27
N GLY A 2 32.26 24.23 -16.65
CA GLY A 2 32.22 22.77 -16.84
C GLY A 2 32.60 21.99 -15.58
N SER A 3 31.70 21.93 -14.61
CA SER A 3 31.69 20.86 -13.62
C SER A 3 30.34 20.14 -13.70
N GLU A 4 30.42 18.91 -14.20
CA GLU A 4 29.36 17.91 -14.26
C GLU A 4 28.66 17.75 -12.91
N GLN A 5 27.33 17.91 -12.91
CA GLN A 5 26.49 17.50 -11.80
C GLN A 5 26.12 16.02 -11.97
N GLN A 6 26.80 15.15 -11.23
CA GLN A 6 26.34 13.78 -10.98
C GLN A 6 25.08 13.82 -10.10
N VAL A 7 23.95 13.42 -10.67
CA VAL A 7 22.70 13.19 -9.91
C VAL A 7 22.74 11.77 -9.32
N GLY A 8 23.28 11.64 -8.10
CA GLY A 8 23.26 10.40 -7.32
C GLY A 8 21.91 10.20 -6.62
N GLY A 9 21.13 9.23 -7.07
CA GLY A 9 19.88 8.80 -6.42
C GLY A 9 20.13 8.19 -5.04
N ARG A 10 19.63 8.85 -3.98
CA ARG A 10 19.56 8.27 -2.63
C ARG A 10 18.22 7.56 -2.44
N GLY A 11 18.22 6.24 -2.59
CA GLY A 11 17.21 5.40 -1.93
C GLY A 11 17.33 5.51 -0.40
N PRO A 12 16.28 5.23 0.39
CA PRO A 12 16.33 5.42 1.82
C PRO A 12 17.31 4.43 2.48
N GLY A 13 18.27 4.94 3.25
CA GLY A 13 19.25 4.14 3.99
C GLY A 13 18.61 3.21 5.04
N ALA A 14 19.39 2.26 5.58
CA ALA A 14 18.93 1.27 6.57
C ALA A 14 18.23 1.88 7.81
N PHE A 15 18.60 3.11 8.18
CA PHE A 15 17.96 3.88 9.25
C PHE A 15 16.48 4.21 8.94
N SER A 16 16.13 4.48 7.68
CA SER A 16 14.75 4.74 7.24
C SER A 16 13.88 3.48 7.28
N ARG A 17 14.43 2.31 6.94
CA ARG A 17 13.70 1.03 6.95
C ARG A 17 13.38 0.54 8.37
N TRP A 18 14.28 0.77 9.34
CA TRP A 18 14.03 0.45 10.74
C TRP A 18 12.97 1.36 11.37
N VAL A 19 13.06 2.67 11.11
CA VAL A 19 12.02 3.64 11.52
C VAL A 19 10.68 3.27 10.91
N GLN A 20 10.64 2.96 9.62
CA GLN A 20 9.41 2.56 8.94
C GLN A 20 8.84 1.25 9.50
N ARG A 21 9.67 0.26 9.82
CA ARG A 21 9.23 -1.00 10.43
C ARG A 21 8.67 -0.80 11.84
N THR A 22 9.31 0.05 12.65
CA THR A 22 8.87 0.38 14.01
C THR A 22 7.59 1.21 13.99
N MET A 23 7.46 2.16 13.05
CA MET A 23 6.24 2.94 12.84
C MET A 23 5.09 2.05 12.34
N ASN A 24 5.37 1.13 11.41
CA ASN A 24 4.41 0.13 10.95
C ASN A 24 3.91 -0.72 12.12
N GLY A 25 4.81 -1.27 12.94
CA GLY A 25 4.40 -2.07 14.10
C GLY A 25 3.55 -1.31 15.13
N ARG A 26 3.84 -0.02 15.37
CA ARG A 26 3.01 0.83 16.23
C ARG A 26 1.63 1.10 15.62
N ALA A 27 1.57 1.36 14.32
CA ALA A 27 0.31 1.58 13.61
C ALA A 27 -0.51 0.28 13.54
N SER A 28 0.09 -0.88 13.24
CA SER A 28 -0.57 -2.19 13.26
C SER A 28 -1.24 -2.45 14.61
N ARG A 29 -0.52 -2.22 15.72
CA ARG A 29 -1.09 -2.40 17.08
C ARG A 29 -2.28 -1.49 17.34
N ARG A 30 -2.27 -0.23 16.85
CA ARG A 30 -3.41 0.68 17.01
C ARG A 30 -4.62 0.22 16.19
N ILE A 31 -4.39 -0.25 14.96
CA ILE A 31 -5.45 -0.78 14.09
C ILE A 31 -6.09 -2.01 14.74
N ARG A 32 -5.28 -2.98 15.19
CA ARG A 32 -5.75 -4.14 15.95
C ARG A 32 -6.53 -3.75 17.21
N GLY A 33 -6.13 -2.67 17.88
CA GLY A 33 -6.83 -2.08 19.03
C GLY A 33 -8.08 -1.24 18.69
N GLY A 34 -8.59 -1.30 17.45
CA GLY A 34 -9.85 -0.64 17.05
C GLY A 34 -9.71 0.78 16.51
N LYS A 35 -8.49 1.36 16.44
CA LYS A 35 -8.30 2.69 15.85
C LYS A 35 -8.16 2.59 14.34
N GLY A 36 -9.30 2.73 13.66
CA GLY A 36 -9.44 2.43 12.24
C GLY A 36 -9.13 3.53 11.25
N SER A 37 -8.84 4.74 11.70
CA SER A 37 -8.58 5.87 10.81
C SER A 37 -7.21 6.51 11.06
N MET A 38 -6.48 6.83 10.00
CA MET A 38 -5.26 7.64 10.04
C MET A 38 -5.36 8.79 9.03
N MET A 39 -5.14 10.02 9.50
CA MET A 39 -5.27 11.24 8.67
C MET A 39 -6.63 11.35 7.93
N GLY A 40 -7.71 10.88 8.55
CA GLY A 40 -9.06 10.90 7.96
C GLY A 40 -9.33 9.82 6.90
N MET A 41 -8.47 8.81 6.79
CA MET A 41 -8.68 7.65 5.91
C MET A 41 -8.77 6.38 6.74
N ASP A 42 -9.66 5.47 6.35
CA ASP A 42 -9.71 4.13 6.92
C ASP A 42 -8.43 3.36 6.58
N VAL A 43 -7.91 2.65 7.57
CA VAL A 43 -6.66 1.91 7.48
C VAL A 43 -6.86 0.45 7.85
N LEU A 44 -6.08 -0.40 7.20
CA LEU A 44 -5.96 -1.82 7.50
C LEU A 44 -4.48 -2.19 7.63
N VAL A 45 -4.20 -3.33 8.23
CA VAL A 45 -2.86 -3.94 8.17
C VAL A 45 -2.85 -4.94 7.05
N LEU A 46 -1.97 -4.75 6.06
CA LEU A 46 -1.71 -5.75 5.03
C LEU A 46 -0.56 -6.65 5.48
N ASN A 47 -0.83 -7.95 5.55
CA ASN A 47 0.14 -8.99 5.81
C ASN A 47 0.60 -9.60 4.48
N THR A 48 1.91 -9.61 4.24
CA THR A 48 2.54 -10.21 3.06
C THR A 48 3.78 -11.01 3.44
N VAL A 49 4.29 -11.80 2.49
CA VAL A 49 5.57 -12.49 2.63
C VAL A 49 6.62 -11.79 1.78
N GLY A 50 7.75 -11.44 2.40
CA GLY A 50 8.81 -10.71 1.70
C GLY A 50 9.43 -11.53 0.58
N ARG A 51 9.23 -11.14 -0.69
CA ARG A 51 9.61 -11.93 -1.88
C ARG A 51 11.08 -12.39 -1.94
N ARG A 52 11.99 -11.64 -1.32
CA ARG A 52 13.44 -11.97 -1.26
C ARG A 52 13.84 -12.70 0.02
N SER A 53 13.09 -12.49 1.10
CA SER A 53 13.49 -12.91 2.45
C SER A 53 12.67 -14.07 3.00
N GLY A 54 11.50 -14.38 2.42
CA GLY A 54 10.53 -15.32 2.98
C GLY A 54 9.87 -14.87 4.30
N GLN A 55 10.31 -13.75 4.89
CA GLN A 55 9.84 -13.29 6.19
C GLN A 55 8.47 -12.61 6.12
N PRO A 56 7.60 -12.77 7.14
CA PRO A 56 6.35 -12.02 7.26
C PRO A 56 6.59 -10.51 7.32
N ARG A 57 5.72 -9.74 6.66
CA ARG A 57 5.75 -8.29 6.56
C ARG A 57 4.37 -7.71 6.82
N GLU A 58 4.30 -6.78 7.75
CA GLU A 58 3.08 -6.01 8.04
C GLU A 58 3.22 -4.60 7.50
N THR A 59 2.20 -4.14 6.78
CA THR A 59 2.14 -2.79 6.23
C THR A 59 0.78 -2.16 6.50
N PRO A 60 0.70 -1.22 7.45
CA PRO A 60 -0.47 -0.36 7.62
C PRO A 60 -0.65 0.52 6.38
N LEU A 61 -1.85 0.51 5.80
CA LEU A 61 -2.15 1.28 4.60
C LEU A 61 -3.61 1.71 4.57
N ALA A 62 -3.87 2.80 3.86
CA ALA A 62 -5.22 3.27 3.61
C ALA A 62 -5.92 2.36 2.60
N TRP A 63 -7.22 2.13 2.79
CA TRP A 63 -8.06 1.35 1.89
C TRP A 63 -9.36 2.09 1.54
N PHE A 64 -10.01 1.66 0.46
CA PHE A 64 -11.28 2.19 -0.01
C PHE A 64 -12.23 1.05 -0.37
N PRO A 65 -13.55 1.18 -0.19
CA PRO A 65 -14.49 0.13 -0.59
C PRO A 65 -14.55 0.00 -2.13
N ASP A 66 -14.62 -1.23 -2.64
CA ASP A 66 -14.81 -1.51 -4.09
C ASP A 66 -16.23 -1.95 -4.46
N GLY A 67 -17.18 -1.83 -3.54
CA GLY A 67 -18.47 -2.49 -3.65
C GLY A 67 -18.41 -3.97 -3.26
N GLY A 68 -19.53 -4.50 -2.76
CA GLY A 68 -19.54 -5.83 -2.12
C GLY A 68 -18.55 -5.91 -0.96
N ASP A 69 -17.83 -7.03 -0.86
CA ASP A 69 -16.83 -7.29 0.20
C ASP A 69 -15.38 -6.97 -0.23
N GLY A 70 -15.17 -6.18 -1.29
CA GLY A 70 -13.83 -5.86 -1.81
C GLY A 70 -13.17 -4.61 -1.19
N TRP A 71 -11.84 -4.64 -1.06
CA TRP A 71 -11.02 -3.52 -0.59
C TRP A 71 -10.03 -3.06 -1.66
N LEU A 72 -10.03 -1.77 -2.00
CA LEU A 72 -9.05 -1.13 -2.88
C LEU A 72 -7.90 -0.55 -2.08
N VAL A 73 -6.67 -0.83 -2.54
CA VAL A 73 -5.44 -0.25 -1.99
C VAL A 73 -4.56 0.32 -3.10
N VAL A 74 -3.90 1.44 -2.83
CA VAL A 74 -3.09 2.15 -3.83
C VAL A 74 -1.60 2.04 -3.51
N ALA A 75 -0.81 1.55 -4.46
CA ALA A 75 0.64 1.44 -4.36
C ALA A 75 1.35 2.79 -4.62
N SER A 76 1.00 3.82 -3.84
CA SER A 76 1.51 5.20 -3.97
C SER A 76 2.85 5.44 -3.26
N GLY A 77 3.22 4.60 -2.28
CA GLY A 77 4.49 4.69 -1.54
C GLY A 77 5.73 4.26 -2.35
N GLY A 78 6.92 4.48 -1.79
CA GLY A 78 8.20 4.00 -2.37
C GLY A 78 8.98 5.01 -3.24
N GLY A 79 8.54 6.27 -3.29
CA GLY A 79 9.21 7.32 -4.08
C GLY A 79 9.19 6.97 -5.58
N GLY A 80 10.37 6.83 -6.18
CA GLY A 80 10.50 6.47 -7.60
C GLY A 80 10.20 5.00 -7.94
N GLN A 81 9.98 4.12 -6.94
CA GLN A 81 9.74 2.69 -7.14
C GLN A 81 8.45 2.23 -6.46
N HIS A 82 7.87 1.12 -6.92
CA HIS A 82 6.71 0.51 -6.25
C HIS A 82 7.07 0.08 -4.82
N PRO A 83 6.14 0.20 -3.86
CA PRO A 83 6.41 -0.16 -2.48
C PRO A 83 6.65 -1.67 -2.35
N ASP A 84 7.46 -2.07 -1.38
CA ASP A 84 7.85 -3.48 -1.20
C ASP A 84 6.65 -4.41 -1.03
N TRP A 85 5.59 -3.97 -0.35
CA TRP A 85 4.37 -4.78 -0.18
C TRP A 85 3.71 -5.13 -1.51
N HIS A 86 3.72 -4.22 -2.50
CA HIS A 86 3.17 -4.49 -3.82
C HIS A 86 3.98 -5.57 -4.52
N ALA A 87 5.32 -5.46 -4.48
CA ALA A 87 6.20 -6.48 -5.03
C ALA A 87 6.06 -7.83 -4.32
N ASN A 88 5.74 -7.85 -3.02
CA ASN A 88 5.46 -9.06 -2.27
C ASN A 88 4.13 -9.71 -2.70
N LEU A 89 3.06 -8.92 -2.87
CA LEU A 89 1.77 -9.44 -3.34
C LEU A 89 1.87 -10.06 -4.74
N VAL A 90 2.62 -9.42 -5.64
CA VAL A 90 2.84 -9.96 -6.99
C VAL A 90 3.60 -11.29 -6.95
N ALA A 91 4.54 -11.46 -6.02
CA ALA A 91 5.34 -12.68 -5.91
C ALA A 91 4.61 -13.82 -5.18
N HIS A 92 3.77 -13.50 -4.20
CA HIS A 92 3.07 -14.46 -3.33
C HIS A 92 1.60 -14.05 -3.13
N PRO A 93 0.78 -14.05 -4.19
CA PRO A 93 -0.61 -13.59 -4.11
C PRO A 93 -1.48 -14.48 -3.20
N ASP A 94 -1.13 -15.76 -3.09
CA ASP A 94 -1.76 -16.77 -2.24
C ASP A 94 -1.43 -16.59 -0.74
N ARG A 95 -0.45 -15.74 -0.39
CA ARG A 95 0.03 -15.53 0.98
C ARG A 95 -0.24 -14.11 1.47
N ALA A 96 -1.44 -13.61 1.18
CA ALA A 96 -1.92 -12.30 1.59
C ALA A 96 -3.09 -12.40 2.58
N SER A 97 -3.06 -11.54 3.59
CA SER A 97 -4.21 -11.33 4.48
C SER A 97 -4.28 -9.88 4.92
N ILE A 98 -5.46 -9.44 5.36
CA ILE A 98 -5.66 -8.12 5.93
C ILE A 98 -6.15 -8.23 7.37
N GLU A 99 -5.94 -7.18 8.13
CA GLU A 99 -6.56 -7.00 9.43
C GLU A 99 -7.27 -5.65 9.45
N LEU A 100 -8.58 -5.72 9.59
CA LEU A 100 -9.43 -4.55 9.72
C LEU A 100 -9.45 -4.09 11.19
N PRO A 101 -9.74 -2.81 11.43
CA PRO A 101 -9.76 -2.26 12.78
C PRO A 101 -10.72 -3.02 13.70
N GLY A 102 -10.21 -3.55 14.81
CA GLY A 102 -11.01 -4.31 15.78
C GLY A 102 -11.59 -5.63 15.25
N ARG A 103 -11.13 -6.11 14.08
CA ARG A 103 -11.49 -7.40 13.51
C ARG A 103 -10.30 -8.36 13.50
N GLY A 104 -10.58 -9.63 13.28
CA GLY A 104 -9.55 -10.65 13.08
C GLY A 104 -8.87 -10.55 11.72
N VAL A 105 -7.92 -11.48 11.50
CA VAL A 105 -7.24 -11.65 10.22
C VAL A 105 -8.21 -12.20 9.18
N VAL A 106 -8.24 -11.59 8.00
CA VAL A 106 -9.05 -12.01 6.85
C VAL A 106 -8.10 -12.41 5.70
N PRO A 107 -8.08 -13.69 5.27
CA PRO A 107 -7.38 -14.10 4.06
C PRO A 107 -7.96 -13.37 2.85
N VAL A 108 -7.10 -12.90 1.95
CA VAL A 108 -7.54 -12.20 0.74
C VAL A 108 -6.76 -12.63 -0.49
N THR A 109 -7.39 -12.52 -1.64
CA THR A 109 -6.72 -12.64 -2.94
C THR A 109 -6.50 -11.24 -3.53
N PRO A 110 -5.23 -10.88 -3.86
CA PRO A 110 -4.92 -9.61 -4.50
C PRO A 110 -5.08 -9.69 -6.02
N HIS A 111 -5.84 -8.75 -6.58
CA HIS A 111 -6.03 -8.55 -8.00
C HIS A 111 -5.55 -7.16 -8.39
N ARG A 112 -4.52 -7.10 -9.24
CA ARG A 112 -4.12 -5.83 -9.86
C ARG A 112 -5.19 -5.44 -10.86
N LEU A 113 -5.67 -4.21 -10.76
CA LEU A 113 -6.61 -3.63 -11.71
C LEU A 113 -5.85 -2.92 -12.82
N ASP A 114 -6.25 -3.15 -14.06
CA ASP A 114 -5.74 -2.49 -15.26
C ASP A 114 -6.93 -1.99 -16.12
N GLY A 115 -6.64 -1.15 -17.11
CA GLY A 115 -7.65 -0.61 -18.04
C GLY A 115 -8.86 0.05 -17.35
N ALA A 116 -10.06 -0.28 -17.82
CA ALA A 116 -11.33 0.29 -17.35
C ALA A 116 -11.60 0.01 -15.87
N ASP A 117 -11.28 -1.18 -15.38
CA ASP A 117 -11.51 -1.54 -13.97
C ASP A 117 -10.67 -0.66 -13.04
N ARG A 118 -9.42 -0.39 -13.44
CA ARG A 118 -8.54 0.53 -12.73
C ARG A 118 -9.12 1.94 -12.73
N GLU A 119 -9.62 2.42 -13.87
CA GLU A 119 -10.17 3.77 -14.00
C GLU A 119 -11.41 3.96 -13.11
N GLN A 120 -12.32 3.00 -13.08
CA GLN A 120 -13.49 3.03 -12.21
C GLN A 120 -13.09 3.04 -10.73
N ALA A 121 -12.18 2.15 -10.33
CA ALA A 121 -11.65 2.11 -8.97
C ALA A 121 -10.96 3.44 -8.62
N TRP A 122 -10.20 4.01 -9.56
CA TRP A 122 -9.52 5.29 -9.39
C TRP A 122 -10.50 6.45 -9.20
N GLN A 123 -11.61 6.48 -9.92
CA GLN A 123 -12.67 7.47 -9.70
C GLN A 123 -13.25 7.38 -8.29
N ARG A 124 -13.54 6.17 -7.80
CA ARG A 124 -14.02 5.96 -6.41
C ARG A 124 -13.01 6.46 -5.37
N ILE A 125 -11.75 6.06 -5.53
CA ILE A 125 -10.66 6.46 -4.63
C ILE A 125 -10.49 7.98 -4.61
N THR A 126 -10.51 8.62 -5.79
CA THR A 126 -10.24 10.06 -5.90
C THR A 126 -11.44 10.91 -5.50
N ALA A 127 -12.66 10.40 -5.62
CA ALA A 127 -13.85 11.01 -5.04
C ALA A 127 -13.79 10.99 -3.50
N ALA A 128 -13.37 9.87 -2.90
CA ALA A 128 -13.22 9.76 -1.44
C ALA A 128 -12.01 10.54 -0.91
N GLN A 129 -10.89 10.53 -1.65
CA GLN A 129 -9.65 11.20 -1.26
C GLN A 129 -8.98 11.90 -2.46
N PRO A 130 -9.37 13.17 -2.74
CA PRO A 130 -8.80 13.96 -3.84
C PRO A 130 -7.29 14.18 -3.74
N ARG A 131 -6.69 14.08 -2.55
CA ARG A 131 -5.24 14.22 -2.36
C ARG A 131 -4.45 13.12 -3.10
N ILE A 132 -5.01 11.92 -3.24
CA ILE A 132 -4.35 10.81 -3.95
C ILE A 132 -4.17 11.13 -5.44
N ALA A 133 -5.18 11.76 -6.08
CA ALA A 133 -5.06 12.25 -7.45
C ALA A 133 -3.93 13.27 -7.59
N LYS A 134 -3.84 14.23 -6.65
CA LYS A 134 -2.78 15.25 -6.64
C LYS A 134 -1.39 14.62 -6.50
N TYR A 135 -1.24 13.56 -5.72
CA TYR A 135 0.04 12.84 -5.60
C TYR A 135 0.41 12.11 -6.88
N GLN A 136 -0.53 11.41 -7.51
CA GLN A 136 -0.26 10.74 -8.78
C GLN A 136 0.11 11.73 -9.88
N GLY A 137 -0.56 12.89 -9.96
CA GLY A 137 -0.22 13.94 -10.96
C GLY A 137 1.20 14.51 -10.83
N LYS A 138 1.84 14.38 -9.65
CA LYS A 138 3.25 14.74 -9.44
C LYS A 138 4.22 13.59 -9.73
N SER A 139 3.71 12.42 -10.07
CA SER A 139 4.50 11.22 -10.30
C SER A 139 4.55 10.92 -11.79
N ALA A 140 5.74 10.57 -12.29
CA ALA A 140 5.90 10.10 -13.67
C ALA A 140 5.32 8.68 -13.89
N ARG A 141 4.90 8.01 -12.82
CA ARG A 141 4.32 6.65 -12.86
C ARG A 141 2.84 6.67 -12.55
N GLN A 142 2.11 5.78 -13.20
CA GLN A 142 0.76 5.43 -12.80
C GLN A 142 0.82 4.54 -11.55
N TYR A 143 0.10 4.89 -10.48
CA TYR A 143 0.06 4.04 -9.29
C TYR A 143 -0.77 2.78 -9.56
N PRO A 144 -0.24 1.58 -9.26
CA PRO A 144 -1.02 0.36 -9.25
C PRO A 144 -2.16 0.47 -8.24
N VAL A 145 -3.34 0.04 -8.66
CA VAL A 145 -4.50 -0.13 -7.80
C VAL A 145 -4.73 -1.63 -7.66
N ILE A 146 -4.79 -2.10 -6.42
CA ILE A 146 -4.99 -3.50 -6.11
C ILE A 146 -6.33 -3.65 -5.43
N ARG A 147 -7.19 -4.52 -5.96
CA ARG A 147 -8.39 -5.03 -5.31
C ARG A 147 -7.98 -6.22 -4.45
N LEU A 148 -8.40 -6.23 -3.20
CA LEU A 148 -8.32 -7.38 -2.30
C LEU A 148 -9.74 -7.92 -2.15
N THR A 149 -9.94 -9.18 -2.46
CA THR A 149 -11.21 -9.88 -2.24
C THR A 149 -11.05 -10.92 -1.15
N PRO A 150 -12.04 -11.13 -0.27
CA PRO A 150 -12.00 -12.23 0.68
C PRO A 150 -11.98 -13.56 -0.08
N ASN A 151 -11.33 -14.56 0.51
CA ASN A 151 -11.36 -15.93 0.03
C ASN A 151 -12.65 -16.65 0.43
#